data_AF-A0A5N6TAQ0-F1
#
_entry.id   AF-A0A5N6TAQ0-F1
#
_cell.length_a   1.000
_cell.length_b   1.000
_cell.length_c   1.000
_cell.angle_alpha   90.00
_cell.angle_beta   90.00
_cell.angle_gamma   90.00
#
_symmetry.space_group_name_H-M   'P 1'
#
loop_
_entity.id
_entity.type
_entity.pdbx_description
1 polymer ?
#
loop_
_entity_poly.entity_id
_entity_poly.type
_entity_poly.pdbx_seq_one_letter_code
_entity_poly.pdbx_strand_id
1 'polypeptide(L)'
;MHHLRDSLLSPSPKGTPDLTELDSASRDEDDIRESAARGEFEELRGAAFHNRTWTISTRYCQVGDGVDSLEGYLHSLWHMYYQLGRHTSHETPDQDRLVLDIIRIQGMGPLTRPVSGVYGIDIARTIEGTLWNDLPFLVTDMTEFWINNCAPMAGAQRLNFASFLAKLASTRICKDRMCQIALILFRTTFEDGRDLRTTEEPDKEEPGRSMRSLDLVQLLPAAFVWIKEAGLNLIQLSDVFWNDCPGTIGQGGQLFTQSEFGKRSPTGFTPWRWMFWLKRLHEIQEEAKEANEECLEEYATDAIDIMVSGVETRNSEILRAYQTGGDVLHQDKHLLCLKNLVKSEIPVENDRVN
;
A
#
# COMPACT_ATOMS: atom_id res chain seq x y z
N MET A 1 23.96 11.84 -3.62
CA MET A 1 22.85 11.78 -4.61
C MET A 1 21.47 11.53 -3.98
N HIS A 2 21.35 10.96 -2.78
CA HIS A 2 20.04 10.80 -2.11
C HIS A 2 19.37 12.15 -1.73
N HIS A 3 20.12 13.12 -1.22
CA HIS A 3 19.59 14.45 -0.87
C HIS A 3 18.97 15.25 -2.03
N LEU A 4 19.40 15.02 -3.27
CA LEU A 4 18.83 15.72 -4.44
C LEU A 4 17.49 15.12 -4.88
N ARG A 5 17.27 13.81 -4.66
CA ARG A 5 15.98 13.15 -4.93
C ARG A 5 14.93 13.51 -3.90
N ASP A 6 15.31 13.56 -2.62
CA ASP A 6 14.38 13.95 -1.55
C ASP A 6 13.87 15.39 -1.76
N SER A 7 14.71 16.33 -2.23
CA SER A 7 14.27 17.70 -2.58
C SER A 7 13.31 17.78 -3.76
N LEU A 8 13.31 16.82 -4.69
CA LEU A 8 12.37 16.78 -5.83
C LEU A 8 11.03 16.14 -5.47
N LEU A 9 10.98 15.39 -4.36
CA LEU A 9 9.78 14.76 -3.81
C LEU A 9 9.24 15.48 -2.57
N SER A 10 9.91 16.55 -2.13
CA SER A 10 9.48 17.40 -1.02
C SER A 10 8.40 18.38 -1.52
N PRO A 11 7.27 18.55 -0.82
CA PRO A 11 6.33 19.61 -1.15
C PRO A 11 7.01 20.98 -1.02
N SER A 12 6.78 21.87 -1.98
CA SER A 12 7.23 23.27 -1.87
C SER A 12 6.59 23.94 -0.64
N PRO A 13 7.27 24.91 -0.02
CA PRO A 13 6.69 25.66 1.10
C PRO A 13 5.42 26.38 0.61
N LYS A 14 4.26 25.88 1.04
CA LYS A 14 2.96 26.52 0.82
C LYS A 14 2.95 27.86 1.56
N GLY A 15 2.30 28.86 0.96
CA GLY A 15 1.93 30.08 1.68
C GLY A 15 1.07 29.71 2.89
N THR A 16 1.15 30.50 3.96
CA THR A 16 0.40 30.25 5.19
C THR A 16 -1.11 30.25 4.88
N PRO A 17 -1.83 29.13 5.09
CA PRO A 17 -3.27 29.10 4.88
C PRO A 17 -3.98 30.06 5.84
N ASP A 18 -5.11 30.63 5.41
CA ASP A 18 -5.90 31.53 6.25
C ASP A 18 -6.56 30.74 7.41
N LEU A 19 -6.70 31.37 8.57
CA LEU A 19 -7.26 30.76 9.78
C LEU A 19 -8.71 30.27 9.56
N THR A 20 -9.44 30.92 8.66
CA THR A 20 -10.82 30.56 8.31
C THR A 20 -10.91 29.28 7.49
N GLU A 21 -9.94 29.03 6.60
CA GLU A 21 -9.87 27.81 5.79
C GLU A 21 -9.52 26.59 6.67
N LEU A 22 -8.60 26.76 7.62
CA LEU A 22 -8.21 25.72 8.59
C LEU A 22 -9.38 25.26 9.47
N ASP A 23 -10.18 26.21 10.00
CA ASP A 23 -11.36 25.90 10.82
C ASP A 23 -12.44 25.17 10.00
N SER A 24 -12.62 25.54 8.73
CA SER A 24 -13.57 24.87 7.84
C SER A 24 -13.16 23.42 7.48
N ALA A 25 -11.87 23.19 7.24
CA ALA A 25 -11.35 21.86 6.93
C ALA A 25 -11.43 20.93 8.15
N SER A 26 -11.08 21.43 9.34
CA SER A 26 -11.22 20.66 10.59
C SER A 26 -12.65 20.23 10.85
N ARG A 27 -13.63 21.13 10.63
CA ARG A 27 -15.05 20.80 10.80
C ARG A 27 -15.54 19.75 9.81
N ASP A 28 -15.13 19.84 8.55
CA ASP A 28 -15.49 18.85 7.53
C ASP A 28 -14.93 17.46 7.87
N GLU A 29 -13.69 17.38 8.36
CA GLU A 29 -13.10 16.12 8.82
C GLU A 29 -13.85 15.52 10.02
N ASP A 30 -14.24 16.35 11.00
CA ASP A 30 -15.00 15.91 12.17
C ASP A 30 -16.39 15.41 11.76
N ASP A 31 -17.12 16.13 10.90
CA ASP A 31 -18.42 15.74 10.38
C ASP A 31 -18.35 14.38 9.65
N ILE A 32 -17.32 14.18 8.82
CA ILE A 32 -17.06 12.92 8.11
C ILE A 32 -16.83 11.77 9.11
N ARG A 33 -16.07 12.02 10.17
CA ARG A 33 -15.77 11.02 11.21
C ARG A 33 -17.01 10.66 12.02
N GLU A 34 -17.83 11.65 12.38
CA GLU A 34 -19.09 11.43 13.08
C GLU A 34 -20.07 10.62 12.24
N SER A 35 -20.18 10.92 10.94
CA SER A 35 -21.01 10.15 10.01
C SER A 35 -20.56 8.69 9.91
N ALA A 36 -19.25 8.44 9.81
CA ALA A 36 -18.68 7.10 9.83
C ALA A 36 -18.93 6.38 11.17
N ALA A 37 -18.78 7.07 12.30
CA ALA A 37 -19.05 6.51 13.63
C ALA A 37 -20.52 6.13 13.84
N ARG A 38 -21.45 6.84 13.16
CA ARG A 38 -22.89 6.51 13.14
C ARG A 38 -23.25 5.39 12.17
N GLY A 39 -22.31 4.92 11.33
CA GLY A 39 -22.55 3.85 10.37
C GLY A 39 -23.27 4.30 9.09
N GLU A 40 -23.26 5.60 8.77
CA GLU A 40 -23.92 6.20 7.60
C GLU A 40 -23.08 6.00 6.32
N PHE A 41 -22.64 4.77 6.06
CA PHE A 41 -21.62 4.48 5.04
C PHE A 41 -22.12 4.69 3.61
N GLU A 42 -23.38 4.37 3.32
CA GLU A 42 -23.93 4.57 1.97
C GLU A 42 -24.17 6.06 1.68
N GLU A 43 -24.60 6.83 2.67
CA GLU A 43 -24.69 8.29 2.57
C GLU A 43 -23.31 8.91 2.37
N LEU A 44 -22.32 8.50 3.17
CA LEU A 44 -20.95 9.00 3.07
C LEU A 44 -20.32 8.64 1.72
N ARG A 45 -20.51 7.41 1.24
CA ARG A 45 -20.08 6.97 -0.10
C ARG A 45 -20.77 7.77 -1.20
N GLY A 46 -22.08 7.99 -1.09
CA GLY A 46 -22.84 8.82 -2.01
C GLY A 46 -22.32 10.27 -2.03
N ALA A 47 -21.99 10.83 -0.88
CA ALA A 47 -21.42 12.16 -0.76
C ALA A 47 -20.01 12.23 -1.36
N ALA A 48 -19.15 11.22 -1.16
CA ALA A 48 -17.81 11.17 -1.77
C ALA A 48 -17.89 11.08 -3.31
N PHE A 49 -18.61 10.08 -3.82
CA PHE A 49 -18.63 9.79 -5.24
C PHE A 49 -19.50 10.77 -6.05
N HIS A 50 -20.71 11.08 -5.58
CA HIS A 50 -21.62 11.94 -6.34
C HIS A 50 -21.48 13.42 -6.01
N ASN A 51 -21.29 13.80 -4.74
CA ASN A 51 -21.28 15.22 -4.38
C ASN A 51 -19.89 15.84 -4.51
N ARG A 52 -18.89 15.31 -3.80
CA ARG A 52 -17.54 15.92 -3.73
C ARG A 52 -16.84 15.88 -5.08
N THR A 53 -16.89 14.74 -5.77
CA THR A 53 -16.34 14.59 -7.15
C THR A 53 -17.03 15.53 -8.15
N TRP A 54 -18.37 15.65 -8.09
CA TRP A 54 -19.12 16.56 -8.95
C TRP A 54 -18.80 18.03 -8.64
N THR A 55 -18.68 18.38 -7.36
CA THR A 55 -18.35 19.74 -6.91
C THR A 55 -16.99 20.16 -7.48
N ILE A 56 -15.96 19.34 -7.31
CA ILE A 56 -14.62 19.62 -7.86
C ILE A 56 -14.69 19.78 -9.39
N SER A 57 -15.37 18.85 -10.07
CA SER A 57 -15.50 18.87 -11.53
C SER A 57 -16.20 20.13 -12.04
N THR A 58 -17.32 20.50 -11.41
CA THR A 58 -18.16 21.63 -11.80
C THR A 58 -17.50 22.96 -11.50
N ARG A 59 -16.87 23.10 -10.33
CA ARG A 59 -16.16 24.33 -9.95
C ARG A 59 -15.03 24.66 -10.91
N TYR A 60 -14.21 23.67 -11.30
CA TYR A 60 -13.17 23.91 -12.29
C TYR A 60 -13.76 24.21 -13.68
N CYS A 61 -14.67 23.36 -14.17
CA CYS A 61 -15.12 23.40 -15.57
C CYS A 61 -16.11 24.54 -15.88
N GLN A 62 -17.02 24.84 -14.95
CA GLN A 62 -18.14 25.74 -15.18
C GLN A 62 -18.00 27.07 -14.44
N VAL A 63 -17.51 27.04 -13.19
CA VAL A 63 -17.32 28.27 -12.40
C VAL A 63 -16.02 28.98 -12.79
N GLY A 64 -14.98 28.21 -13.16
CA GLY A 64 -13.68 28.74 -13.57
C GLY A 64 -12.68 28.86 -12.42
N ASP A 65 -12.91 28.14 -11.33
CA ASP A 65 -12.01 28.14 -10.17
C ASP A 65 -10.60 27.65 -10.53
N GLY A 66 -9.59 28.18 -9.85
CA GLY A 66 -8.21 27.69 -9.94
C GLY A 66 -8.04 26.37 -9.19
N VAL A 67 -7.08 25.56 -9.62
CA VAL A 67 -6.81 24.25 -9.02
C VAL A 67 -6.45 24.36 -7.53
N ASP A 68 -5.73 25.41 -7.12
CA ASP A 68 -5.35 25.64 -5.73
C ASP A 68 -6.57 25.74 -4.80
N SER A 69 -7.66 26.35 -5.27
CA SER A 69 -8.91 26.46 -4.49
C SER A 69 -9.69 25.15 -4.36
N LEU A 70 -9.31 24.12 -5.12
CA LEU A 70 -9.95 22.80 -5.10
C LEU A 70 -9.21 21.81 -4.20
N GLU A 71 -8.03 22.17 -3.71
CA GLU A 71 -7.16 21.28 -2.94
C GLU A 71 -7.85 20.77 -1.67
N GLY A 72 -8.50 21.64 -0.91
CA GLY A 72 -9.25 21.23 0.30
C GLY A 72 -10.38 20.23 0.00
N TYR A 73 -11.04 20.36 -1.16
CA TYR A 73 -12.05 19.39 -1.57
C TYR A 73 -11.45 18.03 -1.96
N LEU A 74 -10.23 18.01 -2.53
CA LEU A 74 -9.52 16.78 -2.86
C LEU A 74 -9.10 16.02 -1.60
N HIS A 75 -8.49 16.71 -0.63
CA HIS A 75 -8.12 16.09 0.65
C HIS A 75 -9.35 15.57 1.40
N SER A 76 -10.44 16.35 1.43
CA SER A 76 -11.70 15.91 1.99
C SER A 76 -12.25 14.65 1.29
N LEU A 77 -12.20 14.59 -0.05
CA LEU A 77 -12.61 13.40 -0.81
C LEU A 77 -11.82 12.16 -0.38
N TRP A 78 -10.49 12.28 -0.25
CA TRP A 78 -9.64 11.15 0.17
C TRP A 78 -9.85 10.78 1.63
N HIS A 79 -10.11 11.76 2.50
CA HIS A 79 -10.50 11.51 3.89
C HIS A 79 -11.82 10.73 3.99
N MET A 80 -12.82 11.03 3.15
CA MET A 80 -14.06 10.24 3.09
C MET A 80 -13.78 8.77 2.72
N TYR A 81 -12.97 8.52 1.68
CA TYR A 81 -12.59 7.15 1.30
C TYR A 81 -11.73 6.45 2.35
N TYR A 82 -10.90 7.18 3.10
CA TYR A 82 -10.17 6.66 4.24
C TYR A 82 -11.12 6.15 5.34
N GLN A 83 -12.11 6.96 5.74
CA GLN A 83 -13.09 6.53 6.73
C GLN A 83 -13.92 5.34 6.23
N LEU A 84 -14.36 5.38 4.97
CA LEU A 84 -15.09 4.24 4.37
C LEU A 84 -14.21 2.98 4.34
N GLY A 85 -12.94 3.10 3.94
CA GLY A 85 -12.01 1.98 3.83
C GLY A 85 -11.68 1.32 5.17
N ARG A 86 -11.58 2.09 6.27
CA ARG A 86 -11.32 1.53 7.61
C ARG A 86 -12.57 0.91 8.26
N HIS A 87 -13.77 1.37 7.91
CA HIS A 87 -15.01 0.93 8.55
C HIS A 87 -15.79 -0.13 7.75
N THR A 88 -15.60 -0.19 6.43
CA THR A 88 -16.25 -1.21 5.58
C THR A 88 -15.50 -2.54 5.68
N SER A 89 -16.22 -3.61 6.02
CA SER A 89 -15.62 -4.94 6.15
C SER A 89 -15.01 -5.42 4.83
N HIS A 90 -13.76 -5.89 4.90
CA HIS A 90 -13.04 -6.41 3.74
C HIS A 90 -13.63 -7.69 3.13
N GLU A 91 -14.44 -8.41 3.90
CA GLU A 91 -15.12 -9.65 3.48
C GLU A 91 -16.37 -9.37 2.63
N THR A 92 -16.80 -8.11 2.53
CA THR A 92 -18.02 -7.73 1.84
C THR A 92 -17.71 -7.11 0.47
N PRO A 93 -18.60 -7.32 -0.53
CA PRO A 93 -18.47 -6.67 -1.84
C PRO A 93 -18.58 -5.14 -1.77
N ASP A 94 -19.06 -4.58 -0.65
CA ASP A 94 -19.14 -3.14 -0.45
C ASP A 94 -17.77 -2.48 -0.41
N GLN A 95 -16.73 -3.18 0.08
CA GLN A 95 -15.37 -2.65 0.01
C GLN A 95 -14.88 -2.55 -1.45
N ASP A 96 -15.24 -3.51 -2.30
CA ASP A 96 -14.86 -3.48 -3.73
C ASP A 96 -15.57 -2.35 -4.48
N ARG A 97 -16.77 -1.97 -4.05
CA ARG A 97 -17.49 -0.79 -4.58
C ARG A 97 -16.72 0.50 -4.34
N LEU A 98 -16.04 0.64 -3.20
CA LEU A 98 -15.17 1.81 -2.91
C LEU A 98 -13.99 1.88 -3.88
N VAL A 99 -13.34 0.74 -4.14
CA VAL A 99 -12.22 0.63 -5.10
C VAL A 99 -12.70 1.02 -6.49
N LEU A 100 -13.85 0.49 -6.91
CA LEU A 100 -14.42 0.77 -8.22
C LEU A 100 -14.82 2.24 -8.40
N ASP A 101 -15.27 2.90 -7.34
CA ASP A 101 -15.60 4.33 -7.38
C ASP A 101 -14.35 5.17 -7.67
N ILE A 102 -13.22 4.90 -7.02
CA ILE A 102 -11.96 5.62 -7.29
C ILE A 102 -11.45 5.35 -8.71
N ILE A 103 -11.55 4.10 -9.18
CA ILE A 103 -11.21 3.76 -10.58
C ILE A 103 -12.11 4.50 -11.57
N ARG A 104 -13.41 4.65 -11.25
CA ARG A 104 -14.34 5.42 -12.08
C ARG A 104 -14.02 6.91 -12.07
N ILE A 105 -13.63 7.47 -10.92
CA ILE A 105 -13.12 8.85 -10.84
C ILE A 105 -11.91 8.99 -11.76
N GLN A 106 -10.98 8.03 -11.73
CA GLN A 106 -9.84 8.03 -12.66
C GLN A 106 -10.26 7.98 -14.12
N GLY A 107 -11.23 7.10 -14.42
CA GLY A 107 -11.80 6.89 -15.74
C GLY A 107 -12.56 8.09 -16.31
N MET A 108 -12.85 9.12 -15.52
CA MET A 108 -13.36 10.40 -16.04
C MET A 108 -12.32 11.10 -16.93
N GLY A 109 -11.04 10.77 -16.77
CA GLY A 109 -9.94 11.36 -17.53
C GLY A 109 -9.64 12.80 -17.12
N PRO A 110 -8.66 13.45 -17.77
CA PRO A 110 -8.23 14.80 -17.44
C PRO A 110 -9.39 15.80 -17.36
N LEU A 111 -9.48 16.52 -16.25
CA LEU A 111 -10.45 17.61 -16.14
C LEU A 111 -9.99 18.81 -16.97
N THR A 112 -10.85 19.28 -17.88
CA THR A 112 -10.51 20.34 -18.85
C THR A 112 -11.61 21.39 -18.95
N ARG A 113 -11.24 22.60 -19.35
CA ARG A 113 -12.18 23.70 -19.61
C ARG A 113 -11.78 24.51 -20.84
N PRO A 114 -12.73 25.11 -21.56
CA PRO A 114 -12.40 26.00 -22.67
C PRO A 114 -11.79 27.30 -22.15
N VAL A 115 -10.75 27.81 -22.83
CA VAL A 115 -10.15 29.12 -22.56
C VAL A 115 -9.90 29.89 -23.85
N SER A 116 -9.98 31.22 -23.77
CA SER A 116 -9.71 32.10 -24.91
C SER A 116 -8.21 32.08 -25.26
N GLY A 117 -7.84 31.59 -26.44
CA GLY A 117 -6.45 31.58 -26.92
C GLY A 117 -6.18 30.54 -28.01
N VAL A 118 -4.94 30.49 -28.51
CA VAL A 118 -4.51 29.64 -29.65
C VAL A 118 -4.72 28.14 -29.39
N TYR A 119 -4.65 27.70 -28.13
CA TYR A 119 -4.77 26.29 -27.74
C TYR A 119 -6.15 25.90 -27.18
N GLY A 120 -7.06 26.87 -26.97
CA GLY A 120 -8.49 26.66 -26.69
C GLY A 120 -8.90 25.88 -25.42
N ILE A 121 -7.99 25.18 -24.75
CA ILE A 121 -8.29 24.26 -23.63
C ILE A 121 -7.25 24.43 -22.52
N ASP A 122 -7.74 24.60 -21.29
CA ASP A 122 -6.97 24.53 -20.05
C ASP A 122 -7.23 23.18 -19.36
N ILE A 123 -6.20 22.62 -18.73
CA ILE A 123 -6.23 21.29 -18.10
C ILE A 123 -5.86 21.46 -16.63
N ALA A 124 -6.70 20.95 -15.73
CA ALA A 124 -6.49 21.03 -14.29
C ALA A 124 -5.25 20.20 -13.89
N ARG A 125 -4.18 20.87 -13.47
CA ARG A 125 -2.94 20.24 -13.01
C ARG A 125 -2.57 20.75 -11.63
N THR A 126 -2.21 19.81 -10.76
CA THR A 126 -1.49 20.08 -9.51
C THR A 126 -0.01 19.72 -9.71
N ILE A 127 0.81 19.94 -8.68
CA ILE A 127 2.19 19.44 -8.64
C ILE A 127 2.27 17.91 -8.67
N GLU A 128 1.21 17.20 -8.25
CA GLU A 128 1.16 15.74 -8.19
C GLU A 128 0.55 15.10 -9.44
N GLY A 129 -0.02 15.90 -10.34
CA GLY A 129 -0.48 15.42 -11.64
C GLY A 129 -1.76 16.08 -12.13
N THR A 130 -2.33 15.48 -13.16
CA THR A 130 -3.55 15.93 -13.82
C THR A 130 -4.77 15.44 -13.04
N LEU A 131 -5.69 16.35 -12.74
CA LEU A 131 -6.87 16.06 -11.95
C LEU A 131 -7.73 14.99 -12.65
N TRP A 132 -8.25 14.06 -11.84
CA TRP A 132 -8.88 12.79 -12.23
C TRP A 132 -7.95 11.77 -12.90
N ASN A 133 -7.14 12.13 -13.89
CA ASN A 133 -6.26 11.14 -14.53
C ASN A 133 -5.20 10.54 -13.58
N ASP A 134 -4.51 11.40 -12.82
CA ASP A 134 -3.40 11.01 -11.94
C ASP A 134 -3.83 10.93 -10.47
N LEU A 135 -5.08 11.32 -10.15
CA LEU A 135 -5.66 11.35 -8.80
C LEU A 135 -4.73 12.03 -7.77
N PRO A 136 -4.46 13.34 -7.94
CA PRO A 136 -3.53 14.05 -7.07
C PRO A 136 -3.95 13.93 -5.59
N PHE A 137 -2.95 13.81 -4.72
CA PHE A 137 -3.06 13.62 -3.27
C PHE A 137 -3.57 12.26 -2.80
N LEU A 138 -4.15 11.42 -3.65
CA LEU A 138 -4.68 10.12 -3.20
C LEU A 138 -3.61 9.26 -2.52
N VAL A 139 -2.46 9.08 -3.17
CA VAL A 139 -1.37 8.26 -2.61
C VAL A 139 -0.73 8.95 -1.41
N THR A 140 -0.54 10.26 -1.48
CA THR A 140 0.04 11.07 -0.40
C THR A 140 -0.80 10.94 0.87
N ASP A 141 -2.10 11.23 0.77
CA ASP A 141 -3.03 11.20 1.89
C ASP A 141 -3.20 9.78 2.45
N MET A 142 -3.38 8.77 1.60
CA MET A 142 -3.53 7.38 2.08
C MET A 142 -2.27 6.87 2.79
N THR A 143 -1.10 7.30 2.33
CA THR A 143 0.17 6.98 2.99
C THR A 143 0.28 7.68 4.34
N GLU A 144 -0.09 8.95 4.41
CA GLU A 144 -0.12 9.71 5.65
C GLU A 144 -1.12 9.14 6.65
N PHE A 145 -2.34 8.82 6.21
CA PHE A 145 -3.35 8.18 7.03
C PHE A 145 -2.85 6.84 7.57
N TRP A 146 -2.17 6.03 6.76
CA TRP A 146 -1.57 4.79 7.24
C TRP A 146 -0.49 5.04 8.30
N ILE A 147 0.47 5.92 8.02
CA ILE A 147 1.59 6.22 8.94
C ILE A 147 1.07 6.73 10.28
N ASN A 148 0.08 7.62 10.26
CA ASN A 148 -0.40 8.31 11.46
C ASN A 148 -1.44 7.50 12.24
N ASN A 149 -2.23 6.65 11.57
CA ASN A 149 -3.40 6.01 12.19
C ASN A 149 -3.34 4.48 12.26
N CYS A 150 -2.41 3.80 11.58
CA CYS A 150 -2.31 2.33 11.61
C CYS A 150 -2.17 1.77 13.04
N ALA A 151 -1.37 2.42 13.89
CA ALA A 151 -1.18 1.98 15.27
C ALA A 151 -2.40 2.25 16.16
N PRO A 152 -2.98 3.46 16.18
CA PRO A 152 -4.20 3.73 16.94
C PRO A 152 -5.40 2.86 16.58
N MET A 153 -5.53 2.41 15.33
CA MET A 153 -6.66 1.58 14.87
C MET A 153 -6.79 0.27 15.64
N ALA A 154 -8.04 -0.14 15.86
CA ALA A 154 -8.38 -1.51 16.24
C ALA A 154 -7.96 -2.50 15.14
N GLY A 155 -7.73 -3.77 15.50
CA GLY A 155 -7.25 -4.80 14.56
C GLY A 155 -8.15 -4.95 13.33
N ALA A 156 -9.47 -4.96 13.51
CA ALA A 156 -10.43 -5.04 12.41
C ALA A 156 -10.38 -3.82 11.48
N GLN A 157 -10.24 -2.61 12.03
CA GLN A 157 -10.12 -1.39 11.23
C GLN A 157 -8.82 -1.38 10.42
N ARG A 158 -7.72 -1.83 11.04
CA ARG A 158 -6.40 -1.95 10.39
C ARG A 158 -6.46 -2.92 9.22
N LEU A 159 -7.09 -4.09 9.43
CA LEU A 159 -7.26 -5.10 8.39
C LEU A 159 -8.15 -4.59 7.25
N ASN A 160 -9.29 -3.96 7.57
CA ASN A 160 -10.18 -3.38 6.57
C ASN A 160 -9.46 -2.35 5.71
N PHE A 161 -8.74 -1.42 6.34
CA PHE A 161 -8.02 -0.38 5.62
C PHE A 161 -6.87 -0.95 4.79
N ALA A 162 -6.10 -1.90 5.33
CA ALA A 162 -5.05 -2.59 4.59
C ALA A 162 -5.60 -3.31 3.35
N SER A 163 -6.74 -4.00 3.48
CA SER A 163 -7.40 -4.67 2.36
C SER A 163 -7.86 -3.67 1.29
N PHE A 164 -8.50 -2.57 1.70
CA PHE A 164 -8.93 -1.52 0.77
C PHE A 164 -7.75 -0.95 -0.04
N LEU A 165 -6.63 -0.64 0.64
CA LEU A 165 -5.43 -0.13 0.00
C LEU A 165 -4.76 -1.18 -0.91
N ALA A 166 -4.71 -2.44 -0.49
CA ALA A 166 -4.14 -3.52 -1.28
C ALA A 166 -4.97 -3.78 -2.56
N LYS A 167 -6.31 -3.75 -2.46
CA LYS A 167 -7.20 -3.86 -3.62
C LYS A 167 -7.07 -2.66 -4.56
N LEU A 168 -6.91 -1.43 -4.04
CA LEU A 168 -6.56 -0.28 -4.89
C LEU A 168 -5.21 -0.48 -5.58
N ALA A 169 -4.19 -0.92 -4.84
CA ALA A 169 -2.86 -1.16 -5.37
C ALA A 169 -2.84 -2.26 -6.44
N SER A 170 -3.68 -3.29 -6.33
CA SER A 170 -3.79 -4.37 -7.33
C SER A 170 -4.23 -3.85 -8.70
N THR A 171 -4.97 -2.73 -8.74
CA THR A 171 -5.44 -2.09 -9.98
C THR A 171 -4.39 -1.22 -10.67
N ARG A 172 -3.18 -1.10 -10.07
CA ARG A 172 -2.06 -0.26 -10.56
C ARG A 172 -2.38 1.23 -10.60
N ILE A 173 -3.35 1.65 -9.78
CA ILE A 173 -3.73 3.05 -9.65
C ILE A 173 -2.53 3.92 -9.27
N CYS A 174 -2.48 5.13 -9.82
CA CYS A 174 -1.39 6.09 -9.61
C CYS A 174 0.02 5.50 -9.89
N LYS A 175 0.16 4.70 -10.95
CA LYS A 175 1.45 4.15 -11.43
C LYS A 175 2.19 3.35 -10.36
N ASP A 176 1.47 2.44 -9.71
CA ASP A 176 1.99 1.54 -8.66
C ASP A 176 2.44 2.22 -7.36
N ARG A 177 2.41 3.56 -7.24
CA ARG A 177 2.87 4.28 -6.04
C ARG A 177 2.09 3.93 -4.77
N MET A 178 0.84 3.46 -4.89
CA MET A 178 0.07 2.95 -3.74
C MET A 178 0.79 1.79 -3.02
N CYS A 179 1.58 0.99 -3.74
CA CYS A 179 2.34 -0.12 -3.17
C CYS A 179 3.40 0.34 -2.15
N GLN A 180 3.77 1.62 -2.10
CA GLN A 180 4.72 2.12 -1.10
C GLN A 180 4.23 1.88 0.34
N ILE A 181 2.92 1.81 0.56
CA ILE A 181 2.33 1.50 1.87
C ILE A 181 2.69 0.08 2.31
N ALA A 182 2.74 -0.88 1.37
CA ALA A 182 3.20 -2.23 1.66
C ALA A 182 4.65 -2.26 2.16
N LEU A 183 5.54 -1.39 1.65
CA LEU A 183 6.92 -1.30 2.15
C LEU A 183 6.95 -0.88 3.62
N ILE A 184 6.09 0.06 4.03
CA ILE A 184 5.98 0.52 5.41
C ILE A 184 5.51 -0.63 6.32
N LEU A 185 4.45 -1.33 5.90
CA LEU A 185 3.87 -2.44 6.64
C LEU A 185 4.83 -3.64 6.72
N PHE A 186 5.45 -4.05 5.62
CA PHE A 186 6.36 -5.19 5.57
C PHE A 186 7.65 -4.91 6.31
N ARG A 187 8.17 -3.68 6.27
CA ARG A 187 9.29 -3.28 7.13
C ARG A 187 8.94 -3.49 8.60
N THR A 188 7.81 -2.94 9.02
CA THR A 188 7.35 -3.03 10.41
C THR A 188 7.14 -4.48 10.84
N THR A 189 6.55 -5.31 9.97
CA THR A 189 6.12 -6.69 10.28
C THR A 189 7.27 -7.68 10.19
N PHE A 190 8.07 -7.62 9.13
CA PHE A 190 9.06 -8.64 8.79
C PHE A 190 10.51 -8.21 9.06
N GLU A 191 10.82 -6.92 9.08
CA GLU A 191 12.21 -6.44 9.05
C GLU A 191 12.70 -5.79 10.35
N ASP A 192 11.79 -5.42 11.26
CA ASP A 192 12.14 -4.75 12.51
C ASP A 192 12.15 -5.67 13.75
N GLY A 193 11.94 -6.98 13.58
CA GLY A 193 11.98 -7.96 14.68
C GLY A 193 10.83 -7.78 15.67
N ARG A 194 9.62 -8.14 15.25
CA ARG A 194 8.42 -8.08 16.10
C ARG A 194 8.30 -9.37 16.92
N ASP A 195 7.94 -9.21 18.19
CA ASP A 195 7.65 -10.34 19.08
C ASP A 195 6.33 -11.01 18.66
N LEU A 196 6.26 -12.33 18.83
CA LEU A 196 5.02 -13.08 18.82
C LEU A 196 4.41 -12.98 20.23
N ARG A 197 3.59 -11.95 20.46
CA ARG A 197 2.87 -11.76 21.74
C ARG A 197 1.44 -12.25 21.61
N THR A 198 1.06 -13.11 22.53
CA THR A 198 -0.25 -13.74 22.61
C THR A 198 -1.03 -13.01 23.69
N THR A 199 -1.56 -11.82 23.37
CA THR A 199 -2.36 -11.08 24.35
C THR A 199 -3.82 -11.46 24.20
N GLU A 200 -4.44 -11.97 25.26
CA GLU A 200 -5.86 -12.36 25.26
C GLU A 200 -6.83 -11.16 25.15
N GLU A 201 -6.32 -9.93 25.32
CA GLU A 201 -7.16 -8.74 25.25
C GLU A 201 -7.49 -8.37 23.80
N PRO A 202 -8.77 -8.06 23.51
CA PRO A 202 -9.18 -7.65 22.17
C PRO A 202 -8.49 -6.35 21.74
N ASP A 203 -7.92 -6.34 20.53
CA ASP A 203 -7.26 -5.16 19.94
C ASP A 203 -8.26 -4.04 19.66
N LYS A 204 -8.43 -3.15 20.63
CA LYS A 204 -9.30 -1.96 20.56
C LYS A 204 -8.55 -0.74 20.05
N GLU A 205 -9.33 0.21 19.53
CA GLU A 205 -8.82 1.53 19.14
C GLU A 205 -8.25 2.25 20.37
N GLU A 206 -7.01 2.69 20.27
CA GLU A 206 -6.25 3.28 21.37
C GLU A 206 -5.52 4.54 20.90
N PRO A 207 -6.07 5.73 21.21
CA PRO A 207 -5.43 6.99 20.87
C PRO A 207 -4.03 7.08 21.49
N GLY A 208 -3.02 7.33 20.66
CA GLY A 208 -1.62 7.46 21.09
C GLY A 208 -0.79 6.16 21.04
N ARG A 209 -1.37 5.03 20.62
CA ARG A 209 -0.60 3.80 20.38
C ARG A 209 0.47 4.04 19.31
N SER A 210 1.68 3.54 19.55
CA SER A 210 2.81 3.67 18.63
C SER A 210 2.95 2.44 17.74
N MET A 211 3.44 2.62 16.50
CA MET A 211 3.75 1.49 15.61
C MET A 211 4.75 0.48 16.20
N ARG A 212 5.62 0.92 17.12
CA ARG A 212 6.59 0.03 17.79
C ARG A 212 5.98 -0.87 18.85
N SER A 213 4.78 -0.55 19.35
CA SER A 213 4.13 -1.36 20.38
C SER A 213 3.26 -2.46 19.77
N LEU A 214 3.06 -2.46 18.45
CA LEU A 214 2.31 -3.52 17.77
C LEU A 214 3.15 -4.80 17.68
N ASP A 215 2.51 -5.95 17.87
CA ASP A 215 3.10 -7.28 17.72
C ASP A 215 2.74 -7.95 16.37
N LEU A 216 3.18 -9.19 16.18
CA LEU A 216 2.87 -9.96 14.97
C LEU A 216 1.37 -10.29 14.84
N VAL A 217 0.65 -10.54 15.94
CA VAL A 217 -0.80 -10.81 15.93
C VAL A 217 -1.56 -9.62 15.34
N GLN A 218 -1.10 -8.42 15.66
CA GLN A 218 -1.70 -7.18 15.21
C GLN A 218 -1.34 -6.78 13.78
N LEU A 219 -0.19 -7.22 13.26
CA LEU A 219 0.35 -6.76 11.96
C LEU A 219 0.25 -7.79 10.83
N LEU A 220 0.41 -9.08 11.14
CA LEU A 220 0.45 -10.13 10.13
C LEU A 220 -0.82 -10.22 9.28
N PRO A 221 -2.05 -10.09 9.83
CA PRO A 221 -3.27 -10.13 9.00
C PRO A 221 -3.28 -9.05 7.92
N ALA A 222 -2.83 -7.83 8.27
CA ALA A 222 -2.71 -6.74 7.31
C ALA A 222 -1.61 -7.04 6.28
N ALA A 223 -0.46 -7.59 6.68
CA ALA A 223 0.60 -7.92 5.74
C ALA A 223 0.17 -9.03 4.76
N PHE A 224 -0.53 -10.04 5.27
CA PHE A 224 -1.11 -11.12 4.49
C PHE A 224 -2.07 -10.60 3.41
N VAL A 225 -2.99 -9.69 3.75
CA VAL A 225 -3.96 -9.20 2.74
C VAL A 225 -3.28 -8.42 1.60
N TRP A 226 -2.15 -7.75 1.86
CA TRP A 226 -1.33 -7.15 0.80
C TRP A 226 -0.70 -8.19 -0.13
N ILE A 227 -0.21 -9.30 0.43
CA ILE A 227 0.31 -10.43 -0.37
C ILE A 227 -0.81 -11.06 -1.20
N LYS A 228 -2.00 -11.23 -0.60
CA LYS A 228 -3.15 -11.84 -1.26
C LYS A 228 -3.72 -10.99 -2.40
N GLU A 229 -4.02 -9.72 -2.12
CA GLU A 229 -4.74 -8.86 -3.07
C GLU A 229 -3.79 -8.21 -4.10
N ALA A 230 -2.58 -7.81 -3.67
CA ALA A 230 -1.63 -7.07 -4.51
C ALA A 230 -0.35 -7.87 -4.86
N GLY A 231 -0.22 -9.12 -4.43
CA GLY A 231 1.01 -9.91 -4.54
C GLY A 231 1.60 -9.97 -5.95
N LEU A 232 0.75 -10.07 -6.98
CA LEU A 232 1.20 -10.05 -8.37
C LEU A 232 1.91 -8.73 -8.75
N ASN A 233 1.37 -7.59 -8.31
CA ASN A 233 2.01 -6.30 -8.54
C ASN A 233 3.30 -6.19 -7.72
N LEU A 234 3.31 -6.67 -6.47
CA LEU A 234 4.51 -6.65 -5.62
C LEU A 234 5.66 -7.49 -6.21
N ILE A 235 5.36 -8.63 -6.84
CA ILE A 235 6.34 -9.43 -7.58
C ILE A 235 6.89 -8.63 -8.76
N GLN A 236 6.02 -8.02 -9.56
CA GLN A 236 6.44 -7.24 -10.73
C GLN A 236 7.29 -6.02 -10.35
N LEU A 237 6.95 -5.35 -9.25
CA LEU A 237 7.76 -4.26 -8.71
C LEU A 237 9.11 -4.76 -8.20
N SER A 238 9.16 -5.95 -7.60
CA SER A 238 10.42 -6.58 -7.21
C SER A 238 11.27 -6.96 -8.42
N ASP A 239 10.66 -7.45 -9.50
CA ASP A 239 11.37 -7.82 -10.74
C ASP A 239 12.11 -6.64 -11.36
N VAL A 240 11.53 -5.43 -11.28
CA VAL A 240 12.11 -4.22 -11.87
C VAL A 240 12.87 -3.35 -10.86
N PHE A 241 13.15 -3.87 -9.65
CA PHE A 241 13.86 -3.13 -8.60
C PHE A 241 13.22 -1.76 -8.30
N TRP A 242 11.89 -1.72 -8.21
CA TRP A 242 11.14 -0.48 -8.08
C TRP A 242 11.50 0.24 -6.77
N ASN A 243 11.76 1.55 -6.88
CA ASN A 243 12.08 2.42 -5.74
C ASN A 243 11.64 3.86 -6.02
N ASP A 244 10.48 4.04 -6.65
CA ASP A 244 9.89 5.35 -6.94
C ASP A 244 9.02 5.84 -5.76
N CYS A 245 9.66 5.97 -4.59
CA CYS A 245 9.06 6.44 -3.36
C CYS A 245 10.08 7.25 -2.54
N PRO A 246 9.64 8.08 -1.58
CA PRO A 246 10.54 8.77 -0.65
C PRO A 246 11.52 7.81 0.04
N GLY A 247 12.76 8.26 0.29
CA GLY A 247 13.81 7.41 0.86
C GLY A 247 13.45 6.81 2.23
N THR A 248 12.73 7.59 3.05
CA THR A 248 12.22 7.16 4.36
C THR A 248 11.19 6.03 4.28
N ILE A 249 10.49 5.91 3.16
CA ILE A 249 9.55 4.81 2.88
C ILE A 249 10.30 3.62 2.28
N GLY A 250 11.14 3.87 1.28
CA GLY A 250 11.86 2.83 0.55
C GLY A 250 12.88 2.06 1.40
N GLN A 251 13.44 2.68 2.44
CA GLN A 251 14.47 2.08 3.29
C GLN A 251 14.01 0.77 3.97
N GLY A 252 14.91 -0.22 3.98
CA GLY A 252 14.83 -1.45 4.75
C GLY A 252 14.84 -1.28 6.27
N GLY A 253 14.13 -2.16 6.98
CA GLY A 253 14.19 -2.31 8.44
C GLY A 253 15.52 -2.89 8.91
N GLN A 254 15.69 -2.90 10.23
CA GLN A 254 16.97 -3.19 10.85
C GLN A 254 17.49 -4.60 10.53
N LEU A 255 16.67 -5.64 10.69
CA LEU A 255 17.08 -7.02 10.43
C LEU A 255 17.39 -7.25 8.95
N PHE A 256 16.57 -6.68 8.06
CA PHE A 256 16.81 -6.81 6.62
C PHE A 256 18.11 -6.15 6.20
N THR A 257 18.35 -4.90 6.61
CA THR A 257 19.55 -4.14 6.22
C THR A 257 20.85 -4.76 6.74
N GLN A 258 20.79 -5.46 7.89
CA GLN A 258 21.93 -6.19 8.45
C GLN A 258 22.17 -7.56 7.79
N SER A 259 21.17 -8.12 7.12
CA SER A 259 21.24 -9.43 6.45
C SER A 259 22.03 -9.37 5.13
N GLU A 260 22.41 -10.54 4.61
CA GLU A 260 23.03 -10.67 3.28
C GLU A 260 22.13 -10.17 2.14
N PHE A 261 20.81 -10.20 2.33
CA PHE A 261 19.84 -9.67 1.35
C PHE A 261 19.90 -8.14 1.28
N GLY A 262 19.86 -7.48 2.44
CA GLY A 262 19.88 -6.02 2.54
C GLY A 262 21.21 -5.41 2.09
N LYS A 263 22.33 -6.11 2.33
CA LYS A 263 23.65 -5.71 1.81
C LYS A 263 23.69 -5.63 0.28
N ARG A 264 22.86 -6.41 -0.43
CA ARG A 264 22.78 -6.38 -1.90
C ARG A 264 21.90 -5.26 -2.40
N SER A 265 20.71 -5.10 -1.83
CA SER A 265 19.77 -4.06 -2.24
C SER A 265 18.89 -3.58 -1.08
N PRO A 266 19.26 -2.50 -0.37
CA PRO A 266 18.65 -2.11 0.89
C PRO A 266 17.34 -1.31 0.78
N THR A 267 16.91 -0.94 -0.43
CA THR A 267 15.79 0.00 -0.64
C THR A 267 14.81 -0.47 -1.72
N GLY A 268 13.54 -0.13 -1.55
CA GLY A 268 12.47 -0.38 -2.51
C GLY A 268 11.98 -1.84 -2.52
N PHE A 269 11.24 -2.19 -3.57
CA PHE A 269 10.90 -3.58 -3.91
C PHE A 269 12.05 -4.19 -4.70
N THR A 270 12.56 -5.32 -4.23
CA THR A 270 13.70 -5.99 -4.88
C THR A 270 13.56 -7.50 -4.71
N PRO A 271 14.20 -8.30 -5.59
CA PRO A 271 14.15 -9.75 -5.45
C PRO A 271 14.74 -10.24 -4.13
N TRP A 272 15.78 -9.55 -3.63
CA TRP A 272 16.44 -9.85 -2.36
C TRP A 272 15.54 -9.60 -1.17
N ARG A 273 14.80 -8.49 -1.19
CA ARG A 273 13.86 -8.12 -0.12
C ARG A 273 12.66 -9.06 -0.10
N TRP A 274 12.16 -9.47 -1.27
CA TRP A 274 11.14 -10.50 -1.39
C TRP A 274 11.55 -11.83 -0.75
N MET A 275 12.76 -12.33 -1.07
CA MET A 275 13.28 -13.55 -0.46
C MET A 275 13.45 -13.42 1.06
N PHE A 276 13.85 -12.24 1.55
CA PHE A 276 13.91 -11.99 2.99
C PHE A 276 12.52 -12.08 3.65
N TRP A 277 11.49 -11.50 3.05
CA TRP A 277 10.11 -11.62 3.56
C TRP A 277 9.63 -13.07 3.55
N LEU A 278 9.90 -13.82 2.48
CA LEU A 278 9.55 -15.23 2.38
C LEU A 278 10.24 -16.06 3.49
N LYS A 279 11.53 -15.81 3.71
CA LYS A 279 12.27 -16.42 4.83
C LYS A 279 11.62 -16.08 6.16
N ARG A 280 11.32 -14.79 6.40
CA ARG A 280 10.74 -14.36 7.68
C ARG A 280 9.34 -14.96 7.91
N LEU A 281 8.54 -15.15 6.87
CA LEU A 281 7.24 -15.84 6.99
C LEU A 281 7.39 -17.29 7.44
N HIS A 282 8.39 -18.02 6.92
CA HIS A 282 8.67 -19.37 7.43
C HIS A 282 9.11 -19.37 8.90
N GLU A 283 9.92 -18.39 9.31
CA GLU A 283 10.29 -18.24 10.73
C GLU A 283 9.06 -17.93 11.60
N ILE A 284 8.16 -17.05 11.15
CA ILE A 284 6.90 -16.75 11.85
C ILE A 284 5.99 -17.99 11.92
N GLN A 285 5.90 -18.77 10.84
CA GLN A 285 5.15 -20.04 10.81
C GLN A 285 5.69 -21.02 11.86
N GLU A 286 7.01 -21.18 11.95
CA GLU A 286 7.68 -22.02 12.96
C GLU A 286 7.40 -21.50 14.38
N GLU A 287 7.58 -20.19 14.63
CA GLU A 287 7.32 -19.55 15.92
C GLU A 287 5.84 -19.68 16.35
N ALA A 288 4.89 -19.49 15.43
CA ALA A 288 3.45 -19.61 15.69
C ALA A 288 3.05 -21.05 16.04
N LYS A 289 3.62 -22.03 15.33
CA LYS A 289 3.40 -23.44 15.60
C LYS A 289 3.93 -23.87 16.97
N GLU A 290 5.11 -23.38 17.34
CA GLU A 290 5.68 -23.61 18.67
C GLU A 290 4.85 -22.97 19.79
N ALA A 291 4.26 -21.80 19.52
CA ALA A 291 3.38 -21.08 20.44
C ALA A 291 1.91 -21.56 20.43
N ASN A 292 1.55 -22.49 19.54
CA ASN A 292 0.17 -22.96 19.32
C ASN A 292 -0.82 -21.83 18.93
N GLU A 293 -0.33 -20.86 18.15
CA GLU A 293 -1.09 -19.75 17.58
C GLU A 293 -1.59 -20.09 16.17
N GLU A 294 -2.66 -20.90 16.10
CA GLU A 294 -3.18 -21.49 14.85
C GLU A 294 -3.48 -20.44 13.75
N CYS A 295 -4.04 -19.29 14.14
CA CYS A 295 -4.39 -18.23 13.20
C CYS A 295 -3.16 -17.60 12.53
N LEU A 296 -2.05 -17.44 13.28
CA LEU A 296 -0.81 -16.92 12.70
C LEU A 296 -0.11 -17.95 11.83
N GLU A 297 -0.15 -19.22 12.23
CA GLU A 297 0.36 -20.31 11.40
C GLU A 297 -0.37 -20.36 10.05
N GLU A 298 -1.70 -20.22 10.04
CA GLU A 298 -2.52 -20.17 8.82
C GLU A 298 -2.14 -18.98 7.93
N TYR A 299 -2.13 -17.76 8.47
CA TYR A 299 -1.74 -16.57 7.70
C TYR A 299 -0.34 -16.68 7.10
N ALA A 300 0.63 -17.19 7.87
CA ALA A 300 1.99 -17.38 7.38
C ALA A 300 2.05 -18.43 6.27
N THR A 301 1.36 -19.57 6.46
CA THR A 301 1.30 -20.67 5.48
C THR A 301 0.70 -20.20 4.15
N ASP A 302 -0.46 -19.56 4.21
CA ASP A 302 -1.13 -19.07 3.00
C ASP A 302 -0.32 -17.97 2.29
N ALA A 303 0.34 -17.08 3.06
CA ALA A 303 1.24 -16.07 2.49
C ALA A 303 2.40 -16.72 1.73
N ILE A 304 3.04 -17.74 2.31
CA ILE A 304 4.14 -18.49 1.68
C ILE A 304 3.67 -19.11 0.38
N ASP A 305 2.53 -19.81 0.39
CA ASP A 305 1.99 -20.50 -0.77
C ASP A 305 1.68 -19.53 -1.92
N ILE A 306 1.06 -18.38 -1.61
CA ILE A 306 0.78 -17.32 -2.59
C ILE A 306 2.09 -16.76 -3.14
N MET A 307 3.07 -16.45 -2.29
CA MET A 307 4.34 -15.87 -2.72
C MET A 307 5.13 -16.82 -3.62
N VAL A 308 5.21 -18.11 -3.27
CA VAL A 308 5.94 -19.13 -4.04
C VAL A 308 5.23 -19.40 -5.37
N SER A 309 3.91 -19.61 -5.34
CA SER A 309 3.12 -19.88 -6.56
C SER A 309 3.16 -18.70 -7.54
N GLY A 310 3.11 -17.47 -7.03
CA GLY A 310 3.20 -16.26 -7.85
C GLY A 310 4.57 -16.11 -8.53
N VAL A 311 5.66 -16.46 -7.83
CA VAL A 311 7.02 -16.43 -8.38
C VAL A 311 7.21 -17.50 -9.45
N GLU A 312 6.73 -18.72 -9.22
CA GLU A 312 6.76 -19.82 -10.20
C GLU A 312 6.00 -19.45 -11.48
N THR A 313 4.73 -19.09 -11.34
CA THR A 313 3.82 -18.83 -12.47
C THR A 313 4.35 -17.74 -13.40
N ARG A 314 5.14 -16.80 -12.86
CA ARG A 314 5.64 -15.64 -13.59
C ARG A 314 7.05 -15.82 -14.16
N ASN A 315 7.78 -16.87 -13.81
CA ASN A 315 9.22 -16.96 -14.06
C ASN A 315 9.94 -15.65 -13.69
N SER A 316 9.72 -15.24 -12.45
CA SER A 316 10.12 -13.95 -11.90
C SER A 316 11.64 -13.81 -11.79
N GLU A 317 12.16 -12.57 -11.83
CA GLU A 317 13.56 -12.25 -11.53
C GLU A 317 13.97 -12.70 -10.12
N ILE A 318 13.02 -12.96 -9.23
CA ILE A 318 13.25 -13.59 -7.92
C ILE A 318 13.90 -14.97 -8.06
N LEU A 319 13.48 -15.78 -9.03
CA LEU A 319 14.11 -17.09 -9.28
C LEU A 319 15.53 -16.91 -9.84
N ARG A 320 15.74 -15.96 -10.74
CA ARG A 320 17.07 -15.65 -11.31
C ARG A 320 18.03 -15.12 -10.25
N ALA A 321 17.54 -14.25 -9.36
CA ALA A 321 18.28 -13.75 -8.21
C ALA A 321 18.62 -14.88 -7.23
N TYR A 322 17.70 -15.81 -6.97
CA TYR A 322 17.96 -16.99 -6.16
C TYR A 322 19.04 -17.89 -6.80
N GLN A 323 18.93 -18.20 -8.10
CA GLN A 323 19.90 -19.02 -8.84
C GLN A 323 21.31 -18.47 -8.77
N THR A 324 21.45 -17.16 -8.95
CA THR A 324 22.74 -16.44 -8.91
C THR A 324 23.16 -16.03 -7.49
N GLY A 325 22.32 -16.36 -6.50
CA GLY A 325 22.44 -15.94 -5.11
C GLY A 325 23.67 -16.44 -4.37
N GLY A 326 24.28 -17.53 -4.86
CA GLY A 326 25.42 -18.20 -4.24
C GLY A 326 25.03 -19.15 -3.10
N ASP A 327 26.02 -19.91 -2.62
CA ASP A 327 25.80 -21.07 -1.74
C ASP A 327 25.06 -20.74 -0.44
N VAL A 328 25.28 -19.56 0.14
CA VAL A 328 24.64 -19.14 1.40
C VAL A 328 23.11 -19.14 1.25
N LEU A 329 22.59 -18.69 0.11
CA LEU A 329 21.15 -18.70 -0.17
C LEU A 329 20.63 -20.09 -0.51
N HIS A 330 21.44 -20.93 -1.16
CA HIS A 330 21.07 -22.29 -1.53
C HIS A 330 21.08 -23.28 -0.36
N GLN A 331 21.74 -22.92 0.74
CA GLN A 331 21.79 -23.68 1.99
C GLN A 331 20.75 -23.22 3.01
N ASP A 332 20.12 -22.07 2.81
CA ASP A 332 19.07 -21.57 3.70
C ASP A 332 17.83 -22.47 3.60
N LYS A 333 17.47 -23.11 4.73
CA LYS A 333 16.35 -24.07 4.79
C LYS A 333 15.02 -23.46 4.37
N HIS A 334 14.81 -22.16 4.65
CA HIS A 334 13.56 -21.46 4.40
C HIS A 334 13.42 -21.01 2.94
N LEU A 335 14.49 -21.07 2.15
CA LEU A 335 14.45 -20.75 0.72
C LEU A 335 14.52 -21.98 -0.19
N LEU A 336 14.51 -23.18 0.37
CA LEU A 336 14.51 -24.43 -0.41
C LEU A 336 13.26 -24.59 -1.27
N CYS A 337 12.14 -23.94 -0.92
CA CYS A 337 10.93 -23.89 -1.74
C CYS A 337 11.23 -23.33 -3.15
N LEU A 338 12.08 -22.31 -3.28
CA LEU A 338 12.47 -21.74 -4.57
C LEU A 338 13.40 -22.65 -5.37
N LYS A 339 14.23 -23.47 -4.69
CA LYS A 339 15.12 -24.44 -5.34
C LYS A 339 14.37 -25.48 -6.14
N ASN A 340 13.21 -25.90 -5.65
CA ASN A 340 12.37 -26.90 -6.32
C ASN A 340 11.80 -26.34 -7.64
N LEU A 341 11.50 -25.04 -7.67
CA LEU A 341 11.02 -24.33 -8.87
C LEU A 341 12.11 -24.15 -9.91
N VAL A 342 13.33 -23.82 -9.49
CA VAL A 342 14.47 -23.69 -10.42
C VAL A 342 14.80 -25.01 -11.12
N LYS A 343 14.64 -26.14 -10.42
CA LYS A 343 14.94 -27.46 -10.97
C LYS A 343 13.90 -27.94 -11.98
N SER A 344 12.65 -27.49 -11.90
CA SER A 344 11.61 -27.85 -12.89
C SER A 344 11.79 -27.13 -14.23
N GLU A 345 12.56 -26.03 -14.28
CA GLU A 345 12.85 -25.29 -15.52
C GLU A 345 13.97 -25.90 -16.38
N ILE A 346 14.80 -26.80 -15.84
CA ILE A 346 15.84 -27.47 -16.62
C ILE A 346 15.18 -28.63 -17.38
N PRO A 347 15.12 -28.61 -18.73
CA PRO A 347 14.63 -29.76 -19.47
C PRO A 347 15.57 -30.91 -19.18
N VAL A 348 15.03 -32.04 -18.74
CA VAL A 348 15.75 -33.31 -18.77
C VAL A 348 16.16 -33.52 -20.22
N GLU A 349 17.45 -33.36 -20.53
CA GLU A 349 18.01 -33.78 -21.79
C GLU A 349 17.59 -35.23 -21.98
N ASN A 350 16.80 -35.48 -23.02
CA ASN A 350 16.47 -36.83 -23.44
C ASN A 350 17.80 -37.52 -23.74
N ASP A 351 18.24 -38.38 -22.82
CA ASP A 351 19.14 -39.50 -23.09
C ASP A 351 18.50 -40.35 -24.19
N ARG A 352 18.66 -39.94 -25.45
CA ARG A 352 18.56 -40.82 -26.60
C ARG A 352 19.90 -41.50 -26.77
N VAL A 353 20.11 -42.53 -25.96
CA VAL A 353 20.98 -43.66 -26.30
C VAL A 353 20.09 -44.76 -26.85
N ASN A 354 19.97 -44.81 -28.17
CA ASN A 354 20.15 -45.98 -29.05
C ASN A 354 19.60 -45.71 -30.45
#